data_AF-A0A382R5J9-F1
#
_entry.id   AF-A0A382R5J9-F1
#
_cell.length_a   1.000
_cell.length_b   1.000
_cell.length_c   1.000
_cell.angle_alpha   90.00
_cell.angle_beta   90.00
_cell.angle_gamma   90.00
#
_symmetry.space_group_name_H-M   'P 1'
#
loop_
_entity.id
_entity.type
_entity.pdbx_description
1 polymer ?
#
loop_
_entity_poly.entity_id
_entity_poly.type
_entity_poly.pdbx_seq_one_letter_code
_entity_poly.pdbx_strand_id
1 'polypeptide(L)'
;MPMDSHVDWVQSGSCVNALVNFLLRLLKWPVALGALVVLPGAVLAFKDEVEAIVDTFQTMRPFLYGAGGYTVVWMILLRPRSMREGTFWSTLEHESTHIVFALLTLNRVRELKATSGQGGHMGYLGGGNWLVGIAPYFFPTLSVPVILVMLLLEGDGVDIANTVLGVTVAYHITSTYKETHRRQTDLHQVGMGFAWCFLPSANVVSYGLIAGAARNKLDGLRGYANSVWDHSQDLWLDLEEFLRSLT
;
A
#
# COMPACT_ATOMS: atom_id res chain seq x y z
N MET A 1 -56.88 5.62 6.88
CA MET A 1 -56.06 6.26 5.82
C MET A 1 -54.64 6.31 6.36
N PRO A 2 -53.74 5.38 5.99
CA PRO A 2 -52.36 5.46 6.43
C PRO A 2 -51.55 6.31 5.44
N MET A 3 -50.92 7.35 5.98
CA MET A 3 -49.69 7.94 5.43
C MET A 3 -48.55 6.98 5.79
N ASP A 4 -47.89 6.41 4.80
CA ASP A 4 -46.52 5.89 4.92
C ASP A 4 -45.85 6.02 3.55
N SER A 5 -45.22 7.18 3.34
CA SER A 5 -44.29 7.42 2.22
C SER A 5 -42.91 7.82 2.75
N HIS A 6 -42.51 7.20 3.86
CA HIS A 6 -41.17 7.39 4.41
C HIS A 6 -40.14 6.48 3.71
N VAL A 7 -39.56 7.06 2.66
CA VAL A 7 -38.14 6.94 2.29
C VAL A 7 -37.64 5.58 1.77
N ASP A 8 -38.01 5.27 0.52
CA ASP A 8 -37.37 4.23 -0.32
C ASP A 8 -36.07 4.69 -1.02
N TRP A 9 -35.43 5.77 -0.58
CA TRP A 9 -34.28 6.35 -1.31
C TRP A 9 -32.89 5.83 -0.89
N VAL A 10 -32.78 4.73 -0.12
CA VAL A 10 -31.49 4.40 0.55
C VAL A 10 -30.82 3.09 0.11
N GLN A 11 -31.32 2.37 -0.90
CA GLN A 11 -30.72 1.07 -1.27
C GLN A 11 -30.44 0.81 -2.76
N SER A 12 -30.09 1.83 -3.55
CA SER A 12 -29.47 1.59 -4.87
C SER A 12 -27.98 1.92 -4.83
N GLY A 13 -27.13 0.89 -4.69
CA GLY A 13 -25.77 0.98 -5.22
C GLY A 13 -25.87 1.28 -6.73
N SER A 14 -25.08 2.20 -7.26
CA SER A 14 -25.11 2.47 -8.69
C SER A 14 -24.74 1.20 -9.46
N CYS A 15 -25.32 0.98 -10.65
CA CYS A 15 -24.97 -0.15 -11.52
C CYS A 15 -23.45 -0.21 -11.80
N VAL A 16 -22.82 0.96 -11.89
CA VAL A 16 -21.37 1.12 -12.04
C VAL A 16 -20.59 0.51 -10.88
N ASN A 17 -20.98 0.78 -9.63
CA ASN A 17 -20.31 0.22 -8.45
C ASN A 17 -20.46 -1.31 -8.39
N ALA A 18 -21.64 -1.81 -8.77
CA ALA A 18 -21.88 -3.25 -8.85
C ALA A 18 -20.97 -3.92 -9.89
N LEU A 19 -20.79 -3.29 -11.06
CA LEU A 19 -19.86 -3.75 -12.10
C LEU A 19 -18.40 -3.74 -11.62
N VAL A 20 -17.93 -2.64 -11.00
CA VAL A 20 -16.56 -2.54 -10.47
C VAL A 20 -16.31 -3.63 -9.43
N ASN A 21 -17.23 -3.82 -8.48
CA ASN A 21 -17.10 -4.85 -7.46
C ASN A 21 -17.13 -6.27 -8.06
N PHE A 22 -17.92 -6.51 -9.11
CA PHE A 22 -17.92 -7.77 -9.84
C PHE A 22 -16.57 -8.04 -10.51
N LEU A 23 -16.02 -7.06 -11.22
CA LEU A 23 -14.71 -7.17 -11.88
C LEU A 23 -13.59 -7.43 -10.86
N LEU A 24 -13.58 -6.70 -9.74
CA LEU A 24 -12.60 -6.93 -8.68
C LEU A 24 -12.71 -8.34 -8.11
N ARG A 25 -13.91 -8.86 -7.89
CA ARG A 25 -14.09 -10.26 -7.45
C ARG A 25 -13.53 -11.26 -8.45
N LEU A 26 -13.74 -11.04 -9.75
CA LEU A 26 -13.20 -11.90 -10.81
C LEU A 26 -11.67 -11.85 -10.87
N LEU A 27 -11.10 -10.65 -10.73
CA LEU A 27 -9.66 -10.40 -10.82
C LEU A 27 -8.87 -10.82 -9.57
N LYS A 28 -9.54 -11.08 -8.45
CA LYS A 28 -8.90 -11.40 -7.17
C LYS A 28 -7.79 -12.44 -7.30
N TRP A 29 -8.10 -13.64 -7.76
CA TRP A 29 -7.12 -14.72 -7.86
C TRP A 29 -6.11 -14.55 -9.00
N PRO A 30 -6.50 -14.13 -10.22
CA PRO A 30 -5.54 -13.77 -11.26
C PRO A 30 -4.49 -12.76 -10.80
N VAL A 31 -4.90 -11.70 -10.09
CA VAL A 31 -3.99 -10.68 -9.57
C VAL A 31 -3.08 -11.24 -8.47
N ALA A 32 -3.61 -12.06 -7.55
CA ALA A 32 -2.79 -12.68 -6.51
C ALA A 32 -1.74 -13.65 -7.07
N LEU A 33 -2.10 -14.46 -8.05
CA LEU A 33 -1.17 -15.39 -8.70
C LEU A 33 -0.15 -14.62 -9.55
N GLY A 34 -0.58 -13.60 -10.29
CA GLY A 34 0.32 -12.72 -11.03
C GLY A 34 1.30 -12.01 -10.10
N ALA A 35 0.83 -11.51 -8.94
CA ALA A 35 1.70 -10.92 -7.92
C ALA A 35 2.76 -11.93 -7.43
N LEU A 36 2.38 -13.18 -7.18
CA LEU A 36 3.31 -14.22 -6.76
C LEU A 36 4.36 -14.54 -7.84
N VAL A 37 3.97 -14.56 -9.12
CA VAL A 37 4.88 -14.77 -10.25
C VAL A 37 5.84 -13.59 -10.43
N VAL A 38 5.37 -12.36 -10.23
CA VAL A 38 6.19 -11.12 -10.34
C VAL A 38 7.12 -10.95 -9.14
N LEU A 39 6.85 -11.61 -8.01
CA LEU A 39 7.60 -11.41 -6.76
C LEU A 39 9.13 -11.50 -6.93
N PRO A 40 9.70 -12.54 -7.59
CA PRO A 40 11.15 -12.65 -7.72
C PRO A 40 11.74 -11.49 -8.54
N GLY A 41 11.08 -11.10 -9.64
CA GLY A 41 11.50 -9.94 -10.45
C GLY A 41 11.41 -8.63 -9.67
N ALA A 42 10.37 -8.45 -8.87
CA ALA A 42 10.25 -7.29 -7.98
C ALA A 42 11.36 -7.26 -6.90
N VAL A 43 11.77 -8.41 -6.37
CA VAL A 43 12.87 -8.50 -5.40
C VAL A 43 14.22 -8.15 -6.05
N LEU A 44 14.47 -8.59 -7.29
CA LEU A 44 15.66 -8.21 -8.05
C LEU A 44 15.68 -6.71 -8.36
N ALA A 45 14.57 -6.15 -8.82
CA ALA A 45 14.43 -4.72 -9.03
C ALA A 45 14.66 -3.92 -7.73
N PHE A 46 14.16 -4.42 -6.59
CA PHE A 46 14.38 -3.79 -5.30
C PHE A 46 15.85 -3.85 -4.86
N LYS A 47 16.55 -4.94 -5.19
CA LYS A 47 17.99 -5.04 -4.98
C LYS A 47 18.74 -3.98 -5.80
N ASP A 48 18.42 -3.83 -7.08
CA ASP A 48 19.03 -2.82 -7.95
C ASP A 48 18.75 -1.39 -7.44
N GLU A 49 17.55 -1.15 -6.92
CA GLU A 49 17.20 0.14 -6.31
C GLU A 49 18.02 0.39 -5.03
N VAL A 50 18.27 -0.63 -4.20
CA VAL A 50 19.16 -0.51 -3.04
C VAL A 50 20.59 -0.21 -3.47
N GLU A 51 21.11 -0.86 -4.52
CA GLU A 51 22.44 -0.56 -5.09
C GLU A 51 22.50 0.88 -5.60
N ALA A 52 21.48 1.34 -6.33
CA ALA A 52 21.38 2.72 -6.79
C ALA A 52 21.31 3.74 -5.63
N ILE A 53 20.66 3.40 -4.51
CA ILE A 53 20.64 4.23 -3.31
C ILE A 53 22.03 4.33 -2.67
N VAL A 54 22.80 3.23 -2.64
CA VAL A 54 24.17 3.23 -2.13
C VAL A 54 25.05 4.14 -3.00
N ASP A 55 24.94 4.04 -4.31
CA ASP A 55 25.70 4.88 -5.25
C ASP A 55 25.30 6.36 -5.18
N THR A 56 24.05 6.64 -4.86
CA THR A 56 23.50 8.01 -4.74
C THR A 56 23.26 8.43 -3.30
N PHE A 57 24.04 7.88 -2.36
CA PHE A 57 23.81 8.07 -0.92
C PHE A 57 23.66 9.53 -0.53
N GLN A 58 24.48 10.43 -1.08
CA GLN A 58 24.42 11.86 -0.75
C GLN A 58 23.06 12.49 -1.07
N THR A 59 22.47 12.15 -2.22
CA THR A 59 21.12 12.60 -2.62
C THR A 59 20.05 11.99 -1.73
N MET A 60 20.24 10.74 -1.27
CA MET A 60 19.28 10.01 -0.44
C MET A 60 19.36 10.36 1.06
N ARG A 61 20.36 11.12 1.50
CA ARG A 61 20.56 11.46 2.93
C ARG A 61 19.32 12.03 3.62
N PRO A 62 18.57 13.01 3.05
CA PRO A 62 17.41 13.56 3.73
C PRO A 62 16.34 12.49 4.01
N PHE A 63 16.04 11.64 3.01
CA PHE A 63 15.14 10.51 3.14
C PHE A 63 15.61 9.51 4.21
N LEU A 64 16.88 9.10 4.16
CA LEU A 64 17.46 8.15 5.11
C LEU A 64 17.49 8.69 6.55
N TYR A 65 17.76 9.99 6.73
CA TYR A 65 17.72 10.63 8.05
C TYR A 65 16.30 10.76 8.58
N GLY A 66 15.32 11.08 7.73
CA GLY A 66 13.90 11.07 8.12
C GLY A 66 13.45 9.68 8.58
N ALA A 67 13.72 8.65 7.75
CA ALA A 67 13.37 7.27 8.06
C ALA A 67 14.09 6.74 9.30
N GLY A 68 15.41 6.92 9.37
CA GLY A 68 16.23 6.49 10.50
C GLY A 68 15.86 7.23 11.79
N GLY A 69 15.69 8.55 11.73
CA GLY A 69 15.31 9.38 12.87
C GLY A 69 13.95 8.98 13.45
N TYR A 70 12.93 8.82 12.60
CA TYR A 70 11.62 8.31 13.05
C TYR A 70 11.76 6.91 13.66
N THR A 71 12.50 6.01 13.02
CA THR A 71 12.68 4.63 13.51
C THR A 71 13.32 4.61 14.90
N VAL A 72 14.35 5.43 15.13
CA VAL A 72 15.01 5.56 16.45
C VAL A 72 14.04 6.10 17.50
N VAL A 73 13.32 7.17 17.18
CA VAL A 73 12.29 7.75 18.08
C VAL A 73 11.22 6.70 18.40
N TRP A 74 10.77 5.96 17.39
CA TRP A 74 9.78 4.91 17.57
C TRP A 74 10.32 3.80 18.48
N MET A 75 11.51 3.27 18.21
CA MET A 75 12.09 2.18 19.00
C MET A 75 12.27 2.54 20.48
N ILE A 76 12.73 3.76 20.77
CA ILE A 76 13.06 4.20 22.14
C ILE A 76 11.81 4.68 22.89
N LEU A 77 10.96 5.49 22.24
CA LEU A 77 9.89 6.23 22.94
C LEU A 77 8.50 5.66 22.66
N LEU A 78 8.19 5.29 21.41
CA LEU A 78 6.81 5.00 21.00
C LEU A 78 6.48 3.51 21.02
N ARG A 79 7.46 2.63 20.81
CA ARG A 79 7.28 1.18 20.66
C ARG A 79 6.55 0.54 21.84
N PRO A 80 6.87 0.81 23.12
CA PRO A 80 6.17 0.16 24.24
C PRO A 80 4.67 0.47 24.26
N ARG A 81 4.28 1.71 23.94
CA ARG A 81 2.88 2.15 23.90
C ARG A 81 2.18 1.68 22.63
N SER A 82 2.83 1.88 21.47
CA SER A 82 2.29 1.51 20.16
C SER A 82 2.02 0.01 20.04
N MET A 83 2.95 -0.83 20.51
CA MET A 83 2.80 -2.29 20.45
C MET A 83 1.72 -2.83 21.38
N ARG A 84 1.44 -2.17 22.52
CA ARG A 84 0.41 -2.61 23.48
C ARG A 84 -1.00 -2.19 23.10
N GLU A 85 -1.17 -0.91 22.76
CA GLU A 85 -2.49 -0.29 22.61
C GLU A 85 -2.77 0.14 21.17
N GLY A 86 -1.73 0.34 20.36
CA GLY A 86 -1.87 1.10 19.13
C GLY A 86 -2.09 2.58 19.38
N THR A 87 -1.91 3.33 18.31
CA THR A 87 -2.10 4.77 18.34
C THR A 87 -3.35 5.10 17.56
N PHE A 88 -4.07 6.12 18.02
CA PHE A 88 -5.18 6.71 17.28
C PHE A 88 -4.79 7.01 15.83
N TRP A 89 -3.60 7.56 15.60
CA TRP A 89 -3.11 7.93 14.28
C TRP A 89 -2.91 6.72 13.35
N SER A 90 -2.42 5.59 13.87
CA SER A 90 -2.26 4.35 13.09
C SER A 90 -3.62 3.83 12.64
N THR A 91 -4.57 3.76 13.59
CA THR A 91 -5.94 3.37 13.29
C THR A 91 -6.63 4.33 12.32
N LEU A 92 -6.43 5.64 12.48
CA LEU A 92 -7.01 6.63 11.57
C LEU A 92 -6.43 6.50 10.15
N GLU A 93 -5.12 6.33 10.00
CA GLU A 93 -4.49 6.09 8.69
C GLU A 93 -5.05 4.82 8.06
N HIS A 94 -5.17 3.74 8.83
CA HIS A 94 -5.73 2.47 8.37
C HIS A 94 -7.14 2.65 7.79
N GLU A 95 -8.05 3.24 8.57
CA GLU A 95 -9.42 3.49 8.10
C GLU A 95 -9.50 4.52 6.98
N SER A 96 -8.61 5.53 6.98
CA SER A 96 -8.53 6.51 5.88
C SER A 96 -8.12 5.84 4.58
N THR A 97 -7.22 4.85 4.65
CA THR A 97 -6.81 4.06 3.48
C THR A 97 -7.98 3.27 2.92
N HIS A 98 -8.78 2.64 3.77
CA HIS A 98 -10.04 2.00 3.36
C HIS A 98 -10.97 2.99 2.66
N ILE A 99 -11.13 4.22 3.18
CA ILE A 99 -11.94 5.28 2.55
C ILE A 99 -11.43 5.63 1.17
N VAL A 100 -10.13 5.90 1.03
CA VAL A 100 -9.51 6.26 -0.25
C VAL A 100 -9.80 5.18 -1.29
N PHE A 101 -9.58 3.91 -0.96
CA PHE A 101 -9.83 2.81 -1.89
C PHE A 101 -11.30 2.55 -2.14
N ALA A 102 -12.18 2.77 -1.15
CA ALA A 102 -13.62 2.71 -1.38
C ALA A 102 -14.05 3.78 -2.40
N LEU A 103 -13.57 5.02 -2.26
CA LEU A 103 -13.84 6.10 -3.21
C LEU A 103 -13.26 5.82 -4.60
N LEU A 104 -12.01 5.33 -4.69
CA LEU A 104 -11.36 4.97 -5.97
C LEU A 104 -12.09 3.83 -6.69
N THR A 105 -12.71 2.93 -5.95
CA THR A 105 -13.55 1.84 -6.48
C THR A 105 -15.02 2.23 -6.57
N LEU A 106 -15.30 3.54 -6.50
CA LEU A 106 -16.59 4.20 -6.63
C LEU A 106 -17.63 3.82 -5.57
N ASN A 107 -17.24 3.09 -4.53
CA ASN A 107 -18.11 2.71 -3.43
C ASN A 107 -18.48 3.93 -2.56
N ARG A 108 -19.71 3.94 -2.04
CA ARG A 108 -20.18 5.02 -1.15
C ARG A 108 -19.81 4.72 0.30
N VAL A 109 -18.97 5.56 0.88
CA VAL A 109 -18.62 5.55 2.30
C VAL A 109 -19.81 6.06 3.12
N ARG A 110 -20.18 5.35 4.19
CA ARG A 110 -21.32 5.69 5.04
C ARG A 110 -20.92 6.05 6.46
N GLU A 111 -19.89 5.42 6.99
CA GLU A 111 -19.47 5.58 8.38
C GLU A 111 -17.95 5.48 8.49
N LEU A 112 -17.36 6.35 9.30
CA LEU A 112 -15.96 6.27 9.72
C LEU A 112 -15.93 6.29 11.24
N LYS A 113 -15.34 5.26 11.84
CA LYS A 113 -15.04 5.22 13.27
C LYS A 113 -13.58 4.83 13.48
N ALA A 114 -12.82 5.68 14.16
CA ALA A 114 -11.43 5.39 14.53
C ALA A 114 -11.25 5.62 16.04
N THR A 115 -10.78 4.60 16.75
CA THR A 115 -10.61 4.64 18.21
C THR A 115 -9.24 4.12 18.62
N SER A 116 -8.58 4.81 19.56
CA SER A 116 -7.34 4.33 20.16
C SER A 116 -7.60 3.05 20.99
N GLY A 117 -6.77 2.02 20.89
CA GLY A 117 -6.88 0.83 21.74
C GLY A 117 -7.97 -0.17 21.38
N GLN A 118 -9.00 0.25 20.64
CA GLN A 118 -10.17 -0.57 20.31
C GLN A 118 -10.34 -0.84 18.81
N GLY A 119 -9.41 -0.33 17.99
CA GLY A 119 -9.46 -0.46 16.53
C GLY A 119 -10.35 0.59 15.87
N GLY A 120 -10.58 0.41 14.58
CA GLY A 120 -11.46 1.24 13.75
C GLY A 120 -12.46 0.38 13.01
N HIS A 121 -13.43 1.03 12.40
CA HIS A 121 -14.33 0.42 11.43
C HIS A 121 -14.79 1.49 10.44
N MET A 122 -14.63 1.18 9.16
CA MET A 122 -15.25 1.92 8.07
C MET A 122 -16.32 1.05 7.39
N GLY A 123 -17.55 1.59 7.33
CA GLY A 123 -18.67 0.97 6.64
C GLY A 123 -18.89 1.61 5.27
N TYR A 124 -18.92 0.82 4.21
CA TYR A 124 -19.29 1.26 2.86
C TYR A 124 -20.37 0.37 2.23
N LEU A 125 -21.13 0.93 1.29
CA LEU A 125 -22.17 0.20 0.55
C LEU A 125 -21.55 -0.69 -0.52
N GLY A 126 -21.83 -1.99 -0.42
CA GLY A 126 -21.37 -3.01 -1.37
C GLY A 126 -20.28 -3.88 -0.74
N GLY A 127 -20.55 -5.17 -0.52
CA GLY A 127 -19.56 -6.09 0.04
C GLY A 127 -18.59 -6.64 -1.02
N GLY A 128 -17.49 -7.23 -0.57
CA GLY A 128 -16.64 -8.10 -1.40
C GLY A 128 -15.62 -7.41 -2.30
N ASN A 129 -15.27 -6.15 -2.01
CA ASN A 129 -14.14 -5.49 -2.63
C ASN A 129 -12.87 -5.80 -1.83
N TRP A 130 -12.12 -6.81 -2.28
CA TRP A 130 -10.90 -7.23 -1.60
C TRP A 130 -9.82 -6.16 -1.60
N LEU A 131 -9.84 -5.24 -2.57
CA LEU A 131 -8.82 -4.20 -2.70
C LEU A 131 -8.93 -3.18 -1.57
N VAL A 132 -10.15 -2.82 -1.17
CA VAL A 132 -10.38 -1.99 0.02
C VAL A 132 -9.77 -2.68 1.24
N GLY A 133 -10.21 -3.92 1.53
CA GLY A 133 -9.75 -4.65 2.72
C GLY A 133 -8.23 -4.85 2.81
N ILE A 134 -7.54 -5.02 1.69
CA ILE A 134 -6.09 -5.27 1.68
C ILE A 134 -5.24 -3.98 1.58
N ALA A 135 -5.84 -2.85 1.19
CA ALA A 135 -5.11 -1.61 0.91
C ALA A 135 -4.24 -1.08 2.06
N PRO A 136 -4.71 -1.03 3.32
CA PRO A 136 -3.88 -0.51 4.42
C PRO A 136 -2.57 -1.26 4.65
N TYR A 137 -2.47 -2.51 4.16
CA TYR A 137 -1.34 -3.40 4.39
C TYR A 137 -0.23 -3.27 3.33
N PHE A 138 -0.43 -2.48 2.28
CA PHE A 138 0.59 -2.24 1.25
C PHE A 138 0.64 -0.80 0.73
N PHE A 139 -0.40 0.01 0.97
CA PHE A 139 -0.51 1.34 0.43
C PHE A 139 -0.12 2.40 1.48
N PRO A 140 0.99 3.12 1.29
CA PRO A 140 1.51 4.09 2.24
C PRO A 140 0.80 5.43 2.08
N THR A 141 -0.44 5.52 2.56
CA THR A 141 -1.36 6.65 2.35
C THR A 141 -0.75 8.01 2.66
N LEU A 142 0.03 8.14 3.74
CA LEU A 142 0.67 9.41 4.08
C LEU A 142 1.84 9.78 3.15
N SER A 143 2.48 8.81 2.51
CA SER A 143 3.62 9.05 1.61
C SER A 143 3.19 9.58 0.24
N VAL A 144 1.99 9.21 -0.23
CA VAL A 144 1.45 9.64 -1.53
C VAL A 144 1.34 11.17 -1.67
N PRO A 145 0.67 11.92 -0.78
CA PRO A 145 0.61 13.37 -0.91
C PRO A 145 2.00 14.03 -0.79
N VAL A 146 2.91 13.45 0.00
CA VAL A 146 4.29 13.93 0.10
C VAL A 146 5.01 13.79 -1.24
N ILE A 147 4.88 12.64 -1.91
CA ILE A 147 5.43 12.42 -3.25
C ILE A 147 4.82 13.42 -4.25
N LEU A 148 3.49 13.58 -4.25
CA LEU A 148 2.83 14.51 -5.18
C LEU A 148 3.33 15.95 -5.01
N VAL A 149 3.52 16.41 -3.77
CA VAL A 149 4.11 17.72 -3.48
C VAL A 149 5.58 17.76 -3.90
N MET A 150 6.37 16.73 -3.59
CA MET A 150 7.79 16.63 -3.95
C MET A 150 8.03 16.74 -5.47
N LEU A 151 7.11 16.21 -6.30
CA LEU A 151 7.19 16.33 -7.76
C LEU A 151 7.11 17.79 -8.25
N LEU A 152 6.56 18.70 -7.45
CA LEU A 152 6.38 20.12 -7.77
C LEU A 152 7.47 21.01 -7.15
N LEU A 153 8.34 20.46 -6.30
CA LEU A 153 9.38 21.20 -5.60
C LEU A 153 10.72 21.15 -6.33
N GLU A 154 11.55 22.17 -6.11
CA GLU A 154 12.92 22.27 -6.62
C GLU A 154 13.87 22.71 -5.49
N GLY A 155 15.17 22.50 -5.67
CA GLY A 155 16.21 22.85 -4.69
C GLY A 155 15.95 22.26 -3.30
N ASP A 156 16.21 23.06 -2.27
CA ASP A 156 16.12 22.68 -0.85
C ASP A 156 14.71 22.18 -0.43
N GLY A 157 13.66 22.57 -1.15
CA GLY A 157 12.31 22.08 -0.90
C GLY A 157 12.19 20.56 -1.10
N VAL A 158 12.95 20.01 -2.04
CA VAL A 158 13.00 18.56 -2.30
C VAL A 158 13.60 17.82 -1.12
N ASP A 159 14.64 18.36 -0.48
CA ASP A 159 15.29 17.72 0.67
C ASP A 159 14.37 17.67 1.90
N ILE A 160 13.59 18.73 2.12
CA ILE A 160 12.56 18.76 3.17
C ILE A 160 11.50 17.71 2.88
N ALA A 161 10.96 17.68 1.65
CA ALA A 161 9.96 16.71 1.25
C ALA A 161 10.48 15.27 1.35
N ASN A 162 11.74 15.02 0.96
CA ASN A 162 12.39 13.73 1.10
C ASN A 162 12.55 13.31 2.57
N THR A 163 12.90 14.24 3.45
CA THR A 163 12.96 13.98 4.89
C THR A 163 11.60 13.56 5.43
N VAL A 164 10.55 14.31 5.08
CA VAL A 164 9.17 13.97 5.46
C VAL A 164 8.74 12.62 4.88
N LEU A 165 9.10 12.34 3.63
CA LEU A 165 8.81 11.07 2.96
C LEU A 165 9.48 9.90 3.69
N GLY A 166 10.74 10.06 4.12
CA GLY A 166 11.42 9.07 4.96
C GLY A 166 10.66 8.80 6.27
N VAL A 167 10.19 9.85 6.93
CA VAL A 167 9.37 9.73 8.15
C VAL A 167 8.06 9.00 7.87
N THR A 168 7.31 9.33 6.81
CA THR A 168 6.03 8.69 6.50
C THR A 168 6.19 7.23 6.08
N VAL A 169 7.27 6.90 5.38
CA VAL A 169 7.60 5.49 5.04
C VAL A 169 7.93 4.69 6.29
N ALA A 170 8.80 5.21 7.17
CA ALA A 170 9.14 4.51 8.40
C ALA A 170 7.92 4.37 9.33
N TYR A 171 7.07 5.40 9.39
CA TYR A 171 5.77 5.33 10.06
C TYR A 171 4.92 4.18 9.50
N HIS A 172 4.70 4.13 8.18
CA HIS A 172 3.92 3.09 7.52
C HIS A 172 4.49 1.68 7.76
N ILE A 173 5.82 1.51 7.72
CA ILE A 173 6.45 0.21 8.03
C ILE A 173 6.12 -0.21 9.47
N THR A 174 6.26 0.70 10.44
CA THR A 174 6.02 0.36 11.85
C THR A 174 4.54 0.15 12.19
N SER A 175 3.61 0.88 11.57
CA SER A 175 2.16 0.65 11.72
C SER A 175 1.76 -0.68 11.07
N THR A 176 2.15 -0.90 9.82
CA THR A 176 1.85 -2.13 9.07
C THR A 176 2.45 -3.37 9.74
N TYR A 177 3.67 -3.30 10.28
CA TYR A 177 4.27 -4.42 11.04
C TYR A 177 3.41 -4.84 12.22
N LYS A 178 2.85 -3.86 12.94
CA LYS A 178 1.99 -4.11 14.09
C LYS A 178 0.60 -4.59 13.66
N GLU A 179 0.06 -4.00 12.61
CA GLU A 179 -1.30 -4.28 12.13
C GLU A 179 -1.36 -5.61 11.40
N THR A 180 -0.31 -6.05 10.70
CA THR A 180 -0.29 -7.30 9.93
C THR A 180 -0.14 -8.52 10.83
N HIS A 181 -1.25 -9.07 11.32
CA HIS A 181 -1.26 -10.33 12.05
C HIS A 181 -2.49 -11.19 11.77
N ARG A 182 -2.39 -12.50 12.06
CA ARG A 182 -3.42 -13.51 11.81
C ARG A 182 -4.77 -13.30 12.50
N ARG A 183 -4.96 -12.24 13.29
CA ARG A 183 -6.25 -11.95 13.96
C ARG A 183 -6.93 -10.72 13.38
N GLN A 184 -6.34 -10.08 12.37
CA GLN A 184 -6.96 -8.95 11.72
C GLN A 184 -8.17 -9.36 10.90
N THR A 185 -9.28 -8.67 11.13
CA THR A 185 -10.56 -8.92 10.45
C THR A 185 -10.43 -8.78 8.95
N ASP A 186 -9.68 -7.80 8.46
CA ASP A 186 -9.60 -7.51 7.03
C ASP A 186 -8.86 -8.62 6.28
N LEU A 187 -7.75 -9.12 6.85
CA LEU A 187 -6.99 -10.25 6.31
C LEU A 187 -7.82 -11.55 6.29
N HIS A 188 -8.71 -11.72 7.27
CA HIS A 188 -9.67 -12.84 7.26
C HIS A 188 -10.75 -12.68 6.20
N GLN A 189 -11.31 -11.47 6.04
CA GLN A 189 -12.35 -11.17 5.06
C GLN A 189 -11.85 -11.35 3.61
N VAL A 190 -10.64 -10.88 3.32
CA VAL A 190 -10.01 -11.07 1.99
C VAL A 190 -9.46 -12.49 1.82
N GLY A 191 -9.23 -13.22 2.91
CA GLY A 191 -8.71 -14.59 2.90
C GLY A 191 -7.18 -14.62 3.02
N MET A 192 -6.69 -15.32 4.03
CA MET A 192 -5.26 -15.34 4.37
C MET A 192 -4.38 -15.87 3.23
N GLY A 193 -4.82 -16.90 2.49
CA GLY A 193 -4.08 -17.42 1.33
C GLY A 193 -3.93 -16.39 0.21
N PHE A 194 -4.99 -15.64 -0.08
CA PHE A 194 -4.94 -14.53 -1.04
C PHE A 194 -3.96 -13.44 -0.56
N ALA A 195 -4.03 -13.05 0.71
CA ALA A 195 -3.13 -12.04 1.28
C ALA A 195 -1.65 -12.46 1.19
N TRP A 196 -1.34 -13.73 1.44
CA TRP A 196 0.02 -14.27 1.30
C TRP A 196 0.56 -14.25 -0.13
N CYS A 197 -0.29 -14.48 -1.13
CA CYS A 197 0.11 -14.41 -2.54
C CYS A 197 0.31 -12.96 -3.00
N PHE A 198 -0.49 -12.02 -2.49
CA PHE A 198 -0.54 -10.64 -2.98
C PHE A 198 0.39 -9.67 -2.23
N LEU A 199 0.36 -9.69 -0.89
CA LEU A 199 1.02 -8.67 -0.06
C LEU A 199 2.54 -8.58 -0.20
N PRO A 200 3.31 -9.68 -0.34
CA PRO A 200 4.75 -9.59 -0.47
C PRO A 200 5.16 -8.74 -1.67
N SER A 201 4.63 -9.03 -2.85
CA SER A 201 4.94 -8.30 -4.08
C SER A 201 4.42 -6.88 -4.02
N ALA A 202 3.21 -6.69 -3.50
CA ALA A 202 2.63 -5.35 -3.35
C ALA A 202 3.50 -4.46 -2.44
N ASN A 203 4.03 -4.99 -1.33
CA ASN A 203 4.91 -4.21 -0.44
C ASN A 203 6.27 -3.91 -1.10
N VAL A 204 6.92 -4.90 -1.71
CA VAL A 204 8.20 -4.70 -2.41
C VAL A 204 8.06 -3.66 -3.51
N VAL A 205 6.99 -3.73 -4.30
CA VAL A 205 6.70 -2.75 -5.36
C VAL A 205 6.41 -1.37 -4.75
N SER A 206 5.54 -1.27 -3.74
CA SER A 206 5.23 0.01 -3.08
C SER A 206 6.47 0.71 -2.53
N TYR A 207 7.29 0.01 -1.74
CA TYR A 207 8.48 0.62 -1.13
C TYR A 207 9.55 0.97 -2.16
N GLY A 208 9.74 0.13 -3.18
CA GLY A 208 10.69 0.43 -4.25
C GLY A 208 10.25 1.62 -5.11
N LEU A 209 8.95 1.78 -5.38
CA LEU A 209 8.43 2.98 -6.08
C LEU A 209 8.68 4.26 -5.27
N ILE A 210 8.49 4.20 -3.95
CA ILE A 210 8.78 5.34 -3.07
C ILE A 210 10.28 5.64 -3.03
N ALA A 211 11.12 4.60 -2.92
CA ALA A 211 12.57 4.73 -2.94
C ALA A 211 13.06 5.38 -4.24
N GLY A 212 12.57 4.90 -5.39
CA GLY A 212 12.83 5.51 -6.69
C GLY A 212 12.36 6.97 -6.74
N ALA A 213 11.16 7.26 -6.24
CA ALA A 213 10.65 8.63 -6.16
C ALA A 213 11.53 9.54 -5.28
N ALA A 214 12.02 9.04 -4.14
CA ALA A 214 12.92 9.79 -3.27
C ALA A 214 14.28 10.08 -3.95
N ARG A 215 14.80 9.12 -4.72
CA ARG A 215 16.08 9.21 -5.41
C ARG A 215 16.05 10.17 -6.59
N ASN A 216 15.05 10.05 -7.45
CA ASN A 216 14.99 10.81 -8.71
C ASN A 216 13.55 11.12 -9.17
N LYS A 217 12.64 11.37 -8.23
CA LYS A 217 11.26 11.80 -8.50
C LYS A 217 10.57 10.87 -9.52
N LEU A 218 10.00 11.44 -10.57
CA LEU A 218 9.26 10.69 -11.58
C LEU A 218 10.15 9.73 -12.36
N ASP A 219 11.41 10.08 -12.60
CA ASP A 219 12.34 9.23 -13.35
C ASP A 219 12.77 8.01 -12.53
N GLY A 220 12.99 8.18 -11.22
CA GLY A 220 13.27 7.04 -10.34
C GLY A 220 12.05 6.14 -10.14
N LEU A 221 10.85 6.71 -10.02
CA LEU A 221 9.60 5.93 -9.97
C LEU A 221 9.41 5.08 -11.23
N ARG A 222 9.56 5.70 -12.41
CA ARG A 222 9.46 5.00 -13.71
C ARG A 222 10.58 3.98 -13.89
N GLY A 223 11.80 4.35 -13.51
CA GLY A 223 12.97 3.47 -13.58
C GLY A 223 12.76 2.20 -12.78
N TYR A 224 12.26 2.31 -11.54
CA TYR A 224 11.94 1.17 -10.72
C TYR A 224 10.80 0.32 -11.31
N ALA A 225 9.72 0.96 -11.78
CA ALA A 225 8.60 0.25 -12.40
C ALA A 225 9.03 -0.57 -13.64
N ASN A 226 9.90 0.02 -14.47
CA ASN A 226 10.48 -0.66 -15.63
C ASN A 226 11.40 -1.81 -15.19
N SER A 227 12.24 -1.60 -14.17
CA SER A 227 13.11 -2.66 -13.64
C SER A 227 12.31 -3.86 -13.12
N VAL A 228 11.19 -3.64 -12.43
CA VAL A 228 10.28 -4.74 -12.01
C VAL A 228 9.78 -5.52 -13.23
N TRP A 229 9.39 -4.82 -14.30
CA TRP A 229 8.92 -5.43 -15.54
C TRP A 229 10.02 -6.23 -16.24
N ASP A 230 11.19 -5.61 -16.45
CA ASP A 230 12.32 -6.20 -17.16
C ASP A 230 12.80 -7.49 -16.46
N HIS A 231 13.05 -7.44 -15.15
CA HIS A 231 13.43 -8.64 -14.37
C HIS A 231 12.36 -9.72 -14.38
N SER A 232 11.07 -9.35 -14.39
CA SER A 232 9.99 -10.33 -14.47
C SER A 232 9.91 -10.99 -15.84
N GLN A 233 10.21 -10.25 -16.92
CA GLN A 233 10.27 -10.79 -18.27
C GLN A 233 11.47 -11.71 -18.47
N ASP A 234 12.66 -11.30 -18.00
CA ASP A 234 13.88 -12.09 -18.12
C ASP A 234 13.73 -13.45 -17.42
N LEU A 235 13.22 -13.46 -16.19
CA LEU A 235 12.94 -14.69 -15.46
C LEU A 235 11.91 -15.60 -16.16
N TRP A 236 10.93 -15.01 -16.84
CA TRP A 236 9.95 -15.76 -17.61
C TRP A 236 10.60 -16.42 -18.84
N LEU A 237 11.46 -15.70 -19.55
CA LEU A 237 12.20 -16.21 -20.71
C LEU A 237 13.17 -17.32 -20.30
N ASP A 238 13.91 -17.14 -19.20
CA ASP A 238 14.81 -18.16 -18.63
C ASP A 238 14.05 -19.44 -18.27
N LEU A 239 12.85 -19.29 -17.69
CA LEU A 239 12.00 -20.43 -17.36
C LEU A 239 11.52 -21.16 -18.63
N GLU A 240 11.09 -20.42 -19.66
CA GLU A 240 10.70 -21.02 -20.93
C GLU A 240 11.85 -21.80 -21.59
N GLU A 241 13.05 -21.22 -21.61
CA GLU A 241 14.25 -21.87 -22.16
C GLU A 241 14.60 -23.13 -21.37
N PHE A 242 14.59 -23.05 -20.05
CA PHE A 242 14.82 -24.20 -19.17
C PHE A 242 13.80 -25.31 -19.42
N LEU A 243 12.50 -25.00 -19.50
CA LEU A 243 11.46 -26.00 -19.77
C LEU A 243 11.63 -26.67 -21.13
N ARG A 244 12.00 -25.91 -22.18
CA ARG A 244 12.30 -26.45 -23.51
C ARG A 244 13.52 -27.36 -23.51
N SER A 245 14.50 -27.13 -22.62
CA SER A 245 15.68 -27.99 -22.49
C SER A 245 15.36 -29.37 -21.86
N LEU A 246 14.21 -29.50 -21.18
CA LEU A 246 13.78 -30.73 -20.51
C LEU A 246 12.84 -31.61 -21.35
N THR A 247 12.30 -31.10 -22.46
CA THR A 247 11.36 -31.80 -23.36
C THR A 247 12.03 -32.24 -24.65
#